data_AF-K8MSH8-F1
#
_entry.id   AF-K8MSH8-F1
#
_cell.length_a   1.000
_cell.length_b   1.000
_cell.length_c   1.000
_cell.angle_alpha   90.00
_cell.angle_beta   90.00
_cell.angle_gamma   90.00
#
_symmetry.space_group_name_H-M   'P 1'
#
loop_
_entity.id
_entity.type
_entity.pdbx_description
1 polymer ?
#
loop_
_entity_poly.entity_id
_entity_poly.type
_entity_poly.pdbx_seq_one_letter_code
_entity_poly.pdbx_strand_id
1 'polypeptide(L)'
;MENDVFFDYFLKSLKFHLRDRCKDIGFIEFFKDENNCFITIEDYVLESFVILSNILSQKRIVFSCGIIYSKGVVIGVEVSMSVLELERLNNLYKI
;
A
#
# COMPACT_ATOMS: atom_id res chain seq x y z
N MET A 1 15.47 -0.75 -7.51
CA MET A 1 14.59 -1.83 -7.04
C MET A 1 13.84 -2.34 -8.24
N GLU A 2 13.65 -3.65 -8.39
CA GLU A 2 12.64 -4.15 -9.33
C GLU A 2 11.32 -3.45 -8.97
N ASN A 3 10.67 -2.78 -9.92
CA ASN A 3 9.35 -2.22 -9.67
C ASN A 3 8.40 -3.39 -9.42
N ASP A 4 7.96 -3.54 -8.18
CA ASP A 4 6.91 -4.50 -7.83
C ASP A 4 5.62 -4.07 -8.55
N VAL A 5 5.23 -4.87 -9.55
CA VAL A 5 4.09 -4.59 -10.44
C VAL A 5 2.78 -4.39 -9.66
N PHE A 6 2.64 -5.07 -8.52
CA PHE A 6 1.50 -4.86 -7.63
C PHE A 6 1.42 -3.42 -7.10
N PHE A 7 2.54 -2.79 -6.76
CA PHE A 7 2.54 -1.42 -6.26
C PHE A 7 2.19 -0.42 -7.36
N ASP A 8 2.70 -0.63 -8.58
CA ASP A 8 2.30 0.18 -9.73
C ASP A 8 0.77 0.10 -9.96
N TYR A 9 0.20 -1.11 -9.82
CA TYR A 9 -1.25 -1.31 -9.88
C TYR A 9 -1.99 -0.61 -8.73
N PHE A 10 -1.49 -0.71 -7.49
CA PHE A 10 -2.09 -0.06 -6.34
C PHE A 10 -2.09 1.47 -6.49
N LEU A 11 -0.95 2.06 -6.85
CA LEU A 11 -0.82 3.50 -7.10
C LEU A 11 -1.75 3.96 -8.23
N LYS A 12 -1.88 3.19 -9.31
CA LYS A 12 -2.82 3.48 -10.39
C LYS A 12 -4.27 3.44 -9.93
N SER A 13 -4.64 2.42 -9.15
CA SER A 13 -5.97 2.29 -8.55
C SER A 13 -6.29 3.49 -7.65
N LEU A 14 -5.32 3.89 -6.80
CA LEU A 14 -5.47 5.04 -5.92
C LEU A 14 -5.65 6.35 -6.69
N LYS A 15 -4.80 6.62 -7.69
CA LYS A 15 -4.92 7.79 -8.58
C LYS A 15 -6.29 7.83 -9.26
N PHE A 16 -6.78 6.68 -9.74
CA PHE A 16 -8.09 6.60 -10.36
C PHE A 16 -9.23 6.96 -9.40
N HIS A 17 -9.17 6.47 -8.16
CA HIS A 17 -10.18 6.77 -7.13
C HIS A 17 -10.14 8.23 -6.65
N LEU A 18 -8.94 8.80 -6.50
CA LEU A 18 -8.77 10.17 -6.01
C LEU A 18 -8.94 11.23 -7.12
N ARG A 19 -8.83 10.84 -8.40
CA ARG A 19 -8.92 11.72 -9.58
C ARG A 19 -8.02 12.95 -9.44
N ASP A 20 -8.53 14.13 -9.76
CA ASP A 20 -7.80 15.41 -9.75
C ASP A 20 -7.40 15.90 -8.34
N ARG A 21 -7.85 15.22 -7.27
CA ARG A 21 -7.44 15.56 -5.90
C ARG A 21 -5.97 15.21 -5.64
N CYS A 22 -5.39 14.31 -6.43
CA CYS A 22 -4.02 13.85 -6.27
C CYS A 22 -3.12 14.34 -7.40
N LYS A 23 -2.55 15.55 -7.23
CA LYS A 23 -1.45 16.01 -8.10
C LYS A 23 -0.11 15.41 -7.69
N ASP A 24 0.12 15.23 -6.38
CA ASP A 24 1.36 14.68 -5.81
C ASP A 24 1.03 13.63 -4.73
N ILE A 25 1.07 12.33 -5.07
CA ILE A 25 1.05 11.23 -4.09
C ILE A 25 2.51 11.04 -3.66
N GLY A 26 3.01 11.94 -2.82
CA GLY A 26 4.41 11.93 -2.39
C GLY A 26 4.69 11.00 -1.21
N PHE A 27 3.66 10.59 -0.48
CA PHE A 27 3.82 10.07 0.87
C PHE A 27 3.36 8.61 1.04
N ILE A 28 3.46 7.84 -0.05
CA ILE A 28 3.39 6.39 0.02
C ILE A 28 4.81 5.84 -0.15
N GLU A 29 5.39 5.37 0.95
CA GLU A 29 6.71 4.75 0.95
C GLU A 29 6.59 3.24 0.97
N PHE A 30 7.49 2.59 0.23
CA PHE A 30 7.55 1.15 0.12
C PHE A 30 8.90 0.67 0.60
N PHE A 31 8.86 -0.24 1.56
CA PHE A 31 10.04 -0.87 2.12
C PHE A 31 9.88 -2.38 2.09
N LYS A 32 10.98 -3.10 1.82
CA LYS A 32 11.01 -4.55 1.78
C LYS A 32 12.26 -5.02 2.52
N ASP A 33 12.08 -5.92 3.47
CA ASP A 33 13.15 -6.68 4.10
C ASP A 33 13.12 -8.14 3.65
N GLU A 34 13.86 -9.02 4.34
CA GLU A 34 13.95 -10.44 4.00
C GLU A 34 12.60 -11.18 4.08
N ASN A 35 11.70 -10.77 4.97
CA ASN A 35 10.50 -11.53 5.33
C ASN A 35 9.21 -10.79 4.98
N ASN A 36 9.22 -9.47 5.07
CA ASN A 36 8.03 -8.63 4.95
C ASN A 36 8.25 -7.48 3.97
N CYS A 37 7.13 -7.02 3.43
CA CYS A 37 7.01 -5.75 2.76
C CYS A 37 6.08 -4.84 3.55
N PHE A 38 6.46 -3.57 3.61
CA PHE A 38 5.80 -2.50 4.33
C PHE A 38 5.38 -1.42 3.35
N ILE A 39 4.16 -0.94 3.52
CA ILE A 39 3.59 0.18 2.79
C ILE A 39 3.23 1.24 3.84
N THR A 40 3.99 2.32 3.87
CA THR A 40 3.69 3.47 4.71
C THR A 40 2.84 4.44 3.92
N ILE A 41 1.73 4.88 4.50
CA ILE A 41 0.78 5.80 3.88
C ILE A 41 0.55 6.92 4.90
N GLU A 42 0.94 8.14 4.57
CA GLU A 42 0.65 9.28 5.45
C GLU A 42 -0.16 10.42 4.78
N ASP A 43 -0.38 10.36 3.46
CA ASP A 43 -1.38 11.18 2.76
C ASP A 43 -2.62 10.36 2.38
N TYR A 44 -3.80 10.98 2.47
CA TYR A 44 -5.10 10.33 2.20
C TYR A 44 -5.23 8.99 2.95
N VAL A 45 -4.80 8.97 4.22
CA VAL A 45 -4.58 7.76 5.03
C VAL A 45 -5.77 6.81 4.96
N LEU A 46 -6.99 7.31 5.18
CA LEU A 46 -8.18 6.48 5.20
C LEU A 46 -8.54 5.94 3.81
N GLU A 47 -8.55 6.78 2.79
CA GLU A 47 -8.90 6.38 1.42
C GLU A 47 -7.89 5.35 0.86
N SER A 48 -6.61 5.64 1.00
CA SER A 48 -5.51 4.77 0.59
C SER A 48 -5.57 3.43 1.33
N PHE A 49 -5.80 3.45 2.64
CA PHE A 49 -5.93 2.25 3.46
C PHE A 49 -7.13 1.39 3.07
N VAL A 50 -8.29 2.01 2.81
CA VAL A 50 -9.51 1.29 2.38
C VAL A 50 -9.28 0.60 1.04
N ILE A 51 -8.69 1.30 0.07
CA ILE A 51 -8.41 0.74 -1.26
C ILE A 51 -7.43 -0.43 -1.17
N LEU A 52 -6.32 -0.25 -0.44
CA LEU A 52 -5.32 -1.29 -0.25
C LEU A 52 -5.95 -2.53 0.44
N SER A 53 -6.66 -2.31 1.55
CA SER A 53 -7.32 -3.38 2.32
C SER A 53 -8.33 -4.15 1.47
N ASN A 54 -9.08 -3.45 0.61
CA ASN A 54 -10.02 -4.09 -0.31
C ASN A 54 -9.30 -4.97 -1.35
N ILE A 55 -8.21 -4.47 -1.95
CA ILE A 55 -7.42 -5.26 -2.91
C ILE A 55 -6.83 -6.50 -2.23
N LEU A 56 -6.18 -6.34 -1.07
CA LEU A 56 -5.55 -7.44 -0.34
C LEU A 56 -6.58 -8.48 0.12
N SER A 57 -7.73 -8.05 0.63
CA SER A 57 -8.79 -8.97 1.08
C SER A 57 -9.42 -9.77 -0.06
N GLN A 58 -9.65 -9.18 -1.23
CA GLN A 58 -10.11 -9.91 -2.42
C GLN A 58 -9.13 -11.00 -2.86
N LYS A 59 -7.84 -10.77 -2.63
CA LYS A 59 -6.76 -11.73 -2.91
C LYS A 59 -6.47 -12.66 -1.73
N ARG A 60 -7.26 -12.59 -0.65
CA ARG A 60 -7.12 -13.38 0.59
C ARG A 60 -5.71 -13.29 1.19
N ILE A 61 -5.12 -12.10 1.13
CA ILE A 61 -3.81 -11.81 1.71
C ILE A 61 -4.00 -11.49 3.18
N VAL A 62 -3.24 -12.15 4.04
CA VAL A 62 -3.14 -11.77 5.45
C VAL A 62 -2.12 -10.64 5.56
N PHE A 63 -2.53 -9.55 6.19
CA PHE A 63 -1.69 -8.39 6.44
C PHE A 63 -1.92 -7.87 7.86
N SER A 64 -0.93 -7.18 8.41
CA SER A 64 -1.04 -6.43 9.66
C SER A 64 -0.99 -4.93 9.36
N CYS A 65 -1.61 -4.12 10.22
CA CYS A 65 -1.51 -2.67 10.14
C CYS A 65 -1.12 -2.04 11.48
N GLY A 66 -0.30 -0.99 11.42
CA GLY A 66 0.10 -0.17 12.54
C GLY A 66 -0.25 1.29 12.27
N ILE A 67 -0.76 2.00 13.29
CA ILE A 67 -1.09 3.43 13.17
C ILE A 67 0.15 4.25 13.54
N ILE A 68 0.49 5.22 12.69
CA ILE A 68 1.60 6.15 12.92
C ILE A 68 1.05 7.40 13.60
N TYR A 69 1.60 7.72 14.76
CA TYR A 69 1.21 8.90 15.53
C TYR A 69 2.33 9.93 15.58
N SER A 70 1.95 11.20 15.50
CA SER A 70 2.84 12.33 15.82
C SER A 70 2.09 13.33 16.68
N LYS A 71 2.67 13.68 17.84
CA LYS A 71 2.08 14.60 18.83
C LYS A 71 0.62 14.25 19.21
N GLY A 72 0.29 12.97 19.27
CA GLY A 72 -1.05 12.48 19.62
C GLY A 72 -2.08 12.51 18.48
N VAL A 73 -1.68 12.89 17.26
CA VAL A 73 -2.51 12.88 16.07
C VAL A 73 -2.10 11.71 15.18
N VAL A 74 -3.07 11.02 14.57
CA VAL A 74 -2.80 10.02 13.53
C VAL A 74 -2.29 10.74 12.31
N ILE A 75 -1.07 10.42 11.91
CA ILE A 75 -0.46 10.99 10.70
C ILE A 75 -0.37 9.97 9.57
N GLY A 76 -0.41 8.66 9.87
CA GLY A 76 -0.29 7.64 8.84
C GLY A 76 -0.69 6.25 9.30
N VAL A 77 -0.56 5.30 8.38
CA VAL A 77 -0.70 3.87 8.62
C VAL A 77 0.45 3.15 7.91
N GLU A 78 1.01 2.16 8.59
CA GLU A 78 1.93 1.20 8.01
C GLU A 78 1.18 -0.13 7.81
N VAL A 79 1.22 -0.67 6.60
CA VAL A 79 0.64 -1.99 6.27
C VAL A 79 1.77 -2.95 5.95
N SER A 80 1.81 -4.08 6.63
CA SER A 80 2.81 -5.12 6.44
C SER A 80 2.19 -6.42 5.93
N MET A 81 2.85 -7.04 4.94
CA MET A 81 2.52 -8.38 4.44
C MET A 81 3.80 -9.16 4.13
N SER A 82 3.73 -10.49 4.12
CA SER A 82 4.91 -11.30 3.80
C SER A 82 5.39 -11.08 2.36
N VAL A 83 6.70 -11.21 2.14
CA VAL A 83 7.30 -11.14 0.80
C VAL A 83 6.73 -12.19 -0.14
N LEU A 84 6.42 -13.39 0.36
CA LEU A 84 5.80 -14.45 -0.44
C LEU A 84 4.45 -14.01 -1.03
N GLU A 85 3.65 -13.31 -0.24
CA GLU A 85 2.36 -12.79 -0.69
C GLU A 85 2.51 -11.63 -1.67
N LEU A 86 3.50 -10.75 -1.47
CA LEU A 86 3.85 -9.72 -2.45
C LEU A 86 4.27 -10.33 -3.79
N GLU A 87 5.12 -11.35 -3.79
CA GLU A 87 5.56 -12.03 -5.02
C GLU A 87 4.39 -12.70 -5.74
N ARG A 88 3.46 -13.30 -4.99
CA ARG A 88 2.21 -13.84 -5.54
C ARG A 88 1.40 -12.74 -6.22
N LEU A 89 1.25 -11.58 -5.59
CA LEU A 89 0.56 -10.43 -6.17
C LEU A 89 1.27 -9.91 -7.43
N ASN A 90 2.59 -9.76 -7.39
CA ASN A 90 3.37 -9.34 -8.56
C ASN A 90 3.14 -10.27 -9.75
N ASN A 91 3.13 -11.59 -9.54
CA ASN A 91 2.86 -12.54 -10.62
C ASN A 91 1.42 -12.47 -11.15
N LEU A 92 0.44 -12.13 -10.31
CA LEU A 92 -0.95 -11.94 -10.72
C LEU A 92 -1.18 -10.65 -11.52
N TYR A 93 -0.42 -9.60 -11.22
CA TYR A 93 -0.56 -8.28 -11.85
C TYR A 93 0.46 -8.02 -12.95
N LYS A 94 1.44 -8.91 -13.17
CA LYS A 94 2.25 -8.98 -14.39
C LYS A 94 1.29 -9.19 -15.57
N ILE A 95 1.03 -8.10 -16.31
CA ILE A 95 0.38 -8.12 -17.63
C ILE A 95 1.45 -8.40 -18.67
#